data_AF-A0A645HIZ1-F1
#
_entry.id   AF-A0A645HIZ1-F1
#
_cell.length_a   1.000
_cell.length_b   1.000
_cell.length_c   1.000
_cell.angle_alpha   90.00
_cell.angle_beta   90.00
_cell.angle_gamma   90.00
#
_symmetry.space_group_name_H-M   'P 1'
#
loop_
_entity.id
_entity.type
_entity.pdbx_description
1 polymer ?
#
loop_
_entity_poly.entity_id
_entity_poly.type
_entity_poly.pdbx_seq_one_letter_code
_entity_poly.pdbx_strand_id
1 'polypeptide(L)'
;MLVKTLFVTNFTAKGGYQKRPDAIPVWVERSDAETGVPDGVSGATPKSGSVRYIWDLTDQSGARVADGTYMFYVEGTLRWKNQVLYAGELVLDGNATTAEATAEYTYAASDDQSALNADSPENAMIGNVKAEYIPLMQP
;
A
#
# COMPACT_ATOMS: atom_id res chain seq x y z
N MET A 1 -8.70 6.32 -12.27
CA MET A 1 -8.40 5.00 -11.67
C MET A 1 -9.00 5.00 -10.27
N LEU A 2 -9.79 4.01 -9.90
CA LEU A 2 -10.38 3.95 -8.56
C LEU A 2 -9.35 3.35 -7.61
N VAL A 3 -8.93 4.12 -6.60
CA VAL A 3 -8.03 3.64 -5.54
C VAL A 3 -8.77 3.72 -4.22
N LYS A 4 -9.11 2.56 -3.64
CA LYS A 4 -9.58 2.49 -2.26
C LYS A 4 -8.37 2.35 -1.34
N THR A 5 -8.20 3.31 -0.44
CA THR A 5 -7.06 3.31 0.49
C THR A 5 -7.42 2.51 1.73
N LEU A 6 -6.93 1.29 1.90
CA LEU A 6 -7.28 0.50 3.10
C LEU A 6 -6.64 1.06 4.38
N PHE A 7 -5.42 1.55 4.27
CA PHE A 7 -4.65 2.08 5.39
C PHE A 7 -3.61 3.08 4.92
N VAL A 8 -3.40 4.11 5.74
CA VAL A 8 -2.22 4.98 5.68
C VAL A 8 -1.73 5.25 7.09
N THR A 9 -0.43 5.49 7.25
CA THR A 9 0.07 5.91 8.56
C THR A 9 -0.52 7.26 8.97
N ASN A 10 -0.63 7.49 10.27
CA ASN A 10 -1.10 8.76 10.84
C ASN A 10 -0.21 9.94 10.41
N PHE A 11 1.10 9.70 10.18
CA PHE A 11 1.99 10.71 9.63
C PHE A 11 1.55 11.13 8.22
N THR A 12 1.31 10.15 7.35
CA THR A 12 0.80 10.38 5.99
C THR A 12 -0.57 11.06 6.01
N ALA A 13 -1.53 10.52 6.77
CA ALA A 13 -2.90 11.05 6.86
C ALA A 13 -2.97 12.50 7.35
N LYS A 14 -1.99 12.96 8.12
CA LYS A 14 -1.89 14.34 8.62
C LYS A 14 -1.10 15.29 7.70
N GLY A 15 -0.91 14.92 6.43
CA GLY A 15 -0.20 15.75 5.46
C GLY A 15 1.32 15.60 5.52
N GLY A 16 1.85 14.50 6.07
CA GLY A 16 3.30 14.27 6.13
C GLY A 16 3.99 14.31 4.77
N TYR A 17 3.29 13.87 3.72
CA TYR A 17 3.73 13.93 2.33
C TYR A 17 3.88 15.37 1.79
N GLN A 18 3.12 16.34 2.29
CA GLN A 18 3.28 17.75 1.90
C GLN A 18 4.60 18.33 2.41
N LYS A 19 5.08 17.84 3.56
CA LYS A 19 6.36 18.26 4.16
C LYS A 19 7.54 17.47 3.63
N ARG A 20 7.30 16.25 3.14
CA ARG A 20 8.29 15.37 2.51
C ARG A 20 7.70 14.83 1.22
N PRO A 21 7.89 15.53 0.09
CA PRO A 21 7.36 15.11 -1.21
C PRO A 21 7.80 13.70 -1.63
N ASP A 22 8.96 13.24 -1.11
CA ASP A 22 9.48 11.89 -1.34
C ASP A 22 8.80 10.80 -0.48
N ALA A 23 7.81 11.15 0.35
CA ALA A 23 7.08 10.19 1.17
C ALA A 23 5.90 9.62 0.38
N ILE A 24 5.98 8.32 0.07
CA ILE A 24 4.92 7.53 -0.60
C ILE A 24 4.30 8.22 -1.84
N PRO A 25 5.12 8.69 -2.80
CA PRO A 25 4.68 9.51 -3.92
C PRO A 25 3.70 8.79 -4.85
N VAL A 26 3.81 7.46 -5.01
CA VAL A 26 2.92 6.70 -5.90
C VAL A 26 1.50 6.71 -5.35
N TRP A 27 1.34 6.57 -4.03
CA TRP A 27 0.05 6.69 -3.39
C TRP A 27 -0.50 8.12 -3.49
N VAL A 28 0.32 9.16 -3.28
CA VAL A 28 -0.15 10.57 -3.37
C VAL A 28 -0.72 10.84 -4.77
N GLU A 29 0.00 10.45 -5.82
CA GLU A 29 -0.43 10.62 -7.21
C GLU A 29 -1.76 9.89 -7.50
N ARG A 30 -1.94 8.69 -6.93
CA ARG A 30 -3.05 7.80 -7.29
C ARG A 30 -4.29 7.93 -6.40
N SER A 31 -4.16 8.48 -5.20
CA SER A 31 -5.21 8.48 -4.16
C SER A 31 -6.02 9.77 -4.07
N ASP A 32 -5.65 10.80 -4.84
CA ASP A 32 -6.24 12.15 -4.74
C ASP A 32 -6.14 12.75 -3.33
N ALA A 33 -5.09 12.38 -2.59
CA ALA A 33 -4.86 12.78 -1.20
C ALA A 33 -4.78 14.30 -0.97
N GLU A 34 -4.56 15.09 -2.02
CA GLU A 34 -4.54 16.55 -1.92
C GLU A 34 -5.93 17.18 -1.80
N THR A 35 -6.99 16.48 -2.23
CA THR A 35 -8.35 17.03 -2.30
C THR A 35 -9.29 16.45 -1.24
N GLY A 36 -8.87 15.45 -0.46
CA GLY A 36 -9.73 14.81 0.56
C GLY A 36 -9.01 14.00 1.64
N VAL A 37 -9.76 13.59 2.67
CA VAL A 37 -9.29 12.62 3.66
C VAL A 37 -9.32 11.24 2.98
N PRO A 38 -8.20 10.49 2.93
CA PRO A 38 -8.20 9.16 2.35
C PRO A 38 -9.24 8.26 3.01
N ASP A 39 -9.99 7.50 2.22
CA ASP A 39 -11.00 6.52 2.65
C ASP A 39 -10.36 5.28 3.32
N GLY A 40 -9.55 5.51 4.36
CA GLY A 40 -8.73 4.49 5.01
C GLY A 40 -8.53 4.72 6.50
N VAL A 41 -8.23 3.63 7.21
CA VAL A 41 -7.90 3.71 8.64
C VAL A 41 -6.53 4.35 8.78
N SER A 42 -6.43 5.42 9.58
CA SER A 42 -5.13 5.97 9.98
C SER A 42 -4.69 5.41 11.33
N GLY A 43 -3.45 4.93 11.40
CA GLY A 43 -2.88 4.34 12.61
C GLY A 43 -1.44 4.75 12.84
N ALA A 44 -0.92 4.52 14.04
CA ALA A 44 0.53 4.62 14.26
C ALA A 44 1.26 3.72 13.25
N THR A 45 2.49 4.10 12.88
CA THR A 45 3.38 3.19 12.14
C THR A 45 3.37 1.85 12.88
N PRO A 46 2.98 0.75 12.21
CA PRO A 46 2.84 -0.52 12.89
C PRO A 46 4.15 -0.89 13.60
N LYS A 47 4.04 -1.46 14.81
CA LYS A 47 5.18 -2.12 15.44
C LYS A 47 5.60 -3.32 14.57
N SER A 48 6.86 -3.73 14.65
CA SER A 48 7.35 -4.91 13.95
C SER A 48 6.43 -6.12 14.17
N GLY A 49 6.12 -6.84 13.11
CA GLY A 49 5.20 -7.98 13.13
C GLY A 49 4.27 -7.99 11.92
N SER A 50 3.37 -8.97 11.90
CA SER A 50 2.37 -9.09 10.84
C SER A 50 1.26 -8.05 11.01
N VAL A 51 0.99 -7.30 9.95
CA VAL A 51 -0.17 -6.41 9.84
C VAL A 51 -1.17 -7.00 8.86
N ARG A 52 -2.46 -6.85 9.14
CA ARG A 52 -3.55 -7.31 8.27
C ARG A 52 -4.57 -6.19 8.14
N TYR A 53 -4.96 -5.92 6.89
CA TYR A 53 -6.00 -4.98 6.54
C TYR A 53 -7.09 -5.73 5.78
N ILE A 54 -8.34 -5.31 5.96
CA ILE A 54 -9.50 -5.97 5.36
C ILE A 54 -10.12 -4.98 4.38
N TRP A 55 -10.28 -5.44 3.15
CA TRP A 55 -11.16 -4.80 2.18
C TRP A 55 -12.50 -5.53 2.21
N ASP A 56 -13.57 -4.78 2.42
CA ASP A 56 -14.97 -5.24 2.38
C ASP A 56 -15.51 -5.44 0.95
N LEU A 57 -14.63 -5.37 -0.04
CA LEU A 57 -14.94 -5.46 -1.46
C LEU A 57 -15.89 -4.37 -1.96
N THR A 58 -15.97 -3.23 -1.28
CA THR A 58 -16.74 -2.06 -1.74
C THR A 58 -15.83 -0.99 -2.33
N ASP A 59 -16.35 -0.16 -3.22
CA ASP A 59 -15.69 1.04 -3.72
C ASP A 59 -15.81 2.23 -2.74
N GLN A 60 -15.37 3.41 -3.16
CA GLN A 60 -15.43 4.65 -2.37
C GLN A 60 -16.87 5.14 -2.11
N SER A 61 -17.86 4.69 -2.88
CA SER A 61 -19.27 5.00 -2.64
C SER A 61 -19.92 4.03 -1.65
N GLY A 62 -19.19 2.98 -1.24
CA GLY A 62 -19.71 1.87 -0.44
C GLY A 62 -20.46 0.82 -1.26
N ALA A 63 -20.43 0.89 -2.61
CA ALA A 63 -21.04 -0.12 -3.46
C ALA A 63 -20.11 -1.32 -3.66
N ARG A 64 -20.65 -2.55 -3.67
CA ARG A 64 -19.88 -3.77 -3.95
C ARG A 64 -19.23 -3.69 -5.33
N VAL A 65 -17.92 -3.91 -5.42
CA VAL A 65 -17.22 -3.95 -6.70
C VAL A 65 -17.60 -5.21 -7.50
N ALA A 66 -17.49 -5.18 -8.83
CA ALA A 66 -17.79 -6.34 -9.66
C ALA A 66 -16.74 -7.46 -9.48
N ASP A 67 -17.09 -8.68 -9.87
CA ASP A 67 -16.10 -9.73 -10.08
C ASP A 67 -15.13 -9.34 -11.21
N GLY A 68 -13.88 -9.75 -11.09
CA GLY A 68 -12.82 -9.37 -12.01
C GLY A 68 -11.43 -9.33 -11.37
N THR A 69 -10.49 -8.77 -12.13
CA THR A 69 -9.08 -8.66 -11.74
C THR A 69 -8.79 -7.29 -11.14
N TYR A 70 -8.17 -7.28 -9.96
CA TYR A 70 -7.82 -6.08 -9.22
C TYR A 70 -6.34 -6.03 -8.91
N MET A 71 -5.74 -4.85 -9.04
CA MET A 71 -4.38 -4.60 -8.55
C MET A 71 -4.42 -4.14 -7.10
N PHE A 72 -3.61 -4.75 -6.25
CA PHE A 72 -3.35 -4.25 -4.90
C PHE A 72 -1.92 -3.75 -4.79
N TYR A 73 -1.74 -2.70 -3.99
CA TYR A 73 -0.45 -2.05 -3.79
C TYR A 73 -0.15 -1.85 -2.30
N VAL A 74 1.12 -2.01 -1.93
CA VAL A 74 1.65 -1.58 -0.63
C VAL A 74 2.90 -0.76 -0.89
N GLU A 75 2.87 0.51 -0.53
CA GLU A 75 4.01 1.42 -0.71
C GLU A 75 4.64 1.74 0.65
N GLY A 76 5.98 1.77 0.68
CA GLY A 76 6.74 2.14 1.88
C GLY A 76 7.93 3.04 1.55
N THR A 77 8.13 4.07 2.37
CA THR A 77 9.40 4.79 2.41
C THR A 77 10.33 4.08 3.39
N LEU A 78 11.39 3.47 2.88
CA LEU A 78 12.36 2.70 3.66
C LEU A 78 13.29 3.64 4.44
N ARG A 79 13.84 4.63 3.74
CA ARG A 79 14.74 5.64 4.32
C ARG A 79 14.91 6.81 3.35
N TRP A 80 14.54 8.02 3.76
CA TRP A 80 14.63 9.23 2.92
C TRP A 80 13.96 9.02 1.56
N LYS A 81 14.70 9.17 0.45
CA LYS A 81 14.19 9.01 -0.92
C LYS A 81 14.16 7.55 -1.40
N ASN A 82 14.49 6.59 -0.53
CA ASN A 82 14.51 5.18 -0.86
C ASN A 82 13.15 4.56 -0.51
N GLN A 83 12.55 3.90 -1.49
CA GLN A 83 11.16 3.47 -1.48
C GLN A 83 11.04 2.02 -1.97
N VAL A 84 9.92 1.39 -1.59
CA VAL A 84 9.48 0.12 -2.14
C VAL A 84 8.00 0.22 -2.51
N LEU A 85 7.65 -0.28 -3.69
CA LEU A 85 6.27 -0.50 -4.12
C LEU A 85 6.07 -2.00 -4.34
N TYR A 86 5.21 -2.59 -3.53
CA TYR A 86 4.69 -3.93 -3.78
C TYR A 86 3.45 -3.81 -4.67
N ALA A 87 3.39 -4.60 -5.73
CA ALA A 87 2.23 -4.71 -6.61
C ALA A 87 1.87 -6.19 -6.81
N GLY A 88 0.59 -6.51 -6.71
CA GLY A 88 0.07 -7.84 -7.00
C GLY A 88 -1.31 -7.80 -7.63
N GLU A 89 -1.68 -8.90 -8.27
CA GLU A 89 -2.95 -9.06 -8.96
C GLU A 89 -3.83 -10.05 -8.19
N LEU A 90 -5.04 -9.63 -7.82
CA LEU A 90 -6.03 -10.42 -7.09
C LEU A 90 -7.27 -10.63 -7.97
N VAL A 91 -7.67 -11.88 -8.16
CA VAL A 91 -8.87 -12.25 -8.91
C VAL A 91 -10.04 -12.44 -7.95
N LEU A 92 -11.16 -11.77 -8.22
CA LEU A 92 -12.43 -11.95 -7.54
C LEU A 92 -13.38 -12.70 -8.50
N ASP A 93 -13.50 -14.01 -8.34
CA ASP A 93 -14.32 -14.88 -9.22
C ASP A 93 -15.26 -15.81 -8.44
N GLY A 94 -15.43 -15.55 -7.14
CA GLY A 94 -16.17 -16.40 -6.22
C GLY A 94 -15.36 -17.55 -5.60
N ASN A 95 -14.11 -17.79 -6.01
CA ASN A 95 -13.23 -18.80 -5.44
C ASN A 95 -12.21 -18.19 -4.48
N ALA A 96 -11.87 -18.92 -3.41
CA ALA A 96 -10.78 -18.48 -2.54
C ALA A 96 -9.46 -18.44 -3.31
N THR A 97 -8.74 -17.33 -3.24
CA THR A 97 -7.44 -17.18 -3.89
C THR A 97 -6.45 -16.43 -3.01
N THR A 98 -5.16 -16.64 -3.27
CA THR A 98 -4.05 -15.94 -2.63
C THR A 98 -3.13 -15.43 -3.73
N ALA A 99 -2.73 -14.16 -3.62
CA ALA A 99 -1.83 -13.51 -4.55
C ALA A 99 -0.65 -12.89 -3.80
N GLU A 100 0.57 -13.24 -4.19
CA GLU A 100 1.79 -12.60 -3.71
C GLU A 100 2.08 -11.34 -4.51
N ALA A 101 2.64 -10.31 -3.85
CA ALA A 101 3.07 -9.10 -4.52
C ALA A 101 4.55 -9.14 -4.87
N THR A 102 4.90 -8.55 -6.02
CA THR A 102 6.29 -8.30 -6.42
C THR A 102 6.72 -6.93 -5.91
N ALA A 103 7.94 -6.84 -5.37
CA ALA A 103 8.55 -5.60 -4.90
C ALA A 103 9.34 -4.91 -6.01
N GLU A 104 9.14 -3.61 -6.17
CA GLU A 104 9.99 -2.72 -6.96
C GLU A 104 10.62 -1.68 -6.02
N TYR A 105 11.95 -1.60 -6.04
CA TYR A 105 12.71 -0.69 -5.18
C TYR A 105 13.20 0.53 -5.97
N THR A 106 13.00 1.71 -5.41
CA THR A 106 13.61 2.95 -5.90
C THR A 106 14.70 3.36 -4.92
N TYR A 107 15.94 3.47 -5.42
CA TYR A 107 17.08 3.92 -4.63
C TYR A 107 17.54 5.30 -5.08
N ALA A 108 17.57 6.25 -4.15
CA ALA A 108 17.96 7.61 -4.44
C ALA A 108 18.70 8.23 -3.27
N ALA A 109 19.75 8.98 -3.59
CA ALA A 109 20.50 9.74 -2.61
C ALA A 109 19.71 10.99 -2.17
N SER A 110 19.93 11.40 -0.93
CA SER A 110 19.52 12.71 -0.40
C SER A 110 20.78 13.51 -0.05
N ASP A 111 20.63 14.80 0.23
CA ASP A 111 21.75 15.72 0.43
C ASP A 111 22.77 15.20 1.48
N ASP A 112 22.29 14.53 2.52
CA ASP A 112 23.10 14.03 3.64
C ASP A 112 23.27 12.50 3.68
N GLN A 113 22.74 11.75 2.69
CA GLN A 113 22.75 10.28 2.71
C GLN A 113 22.83 9.69 1.30
N SER A 114 23.73 8.71 1.14
CA SER A 114 23.79 7.88 -0.06
C SER A 114 22.49 7.11 -0.30
N ALA A 115 22.25 6.78 -1.57
CA ALA A 115 21.19 5.83 -1.95
C ALA A 115 21.43 4.47 -1.28
N LEU A 116 20.33 3.79 -0.96
CA LEU A 116 20.39 2.37 -0.62
C LEU A 116 20.75 1.54 -1.86
N ASN A 117 20.92 0.24 -1.66
CA ASN A 117 21.17 -0.74 -2.69
C ASN A 117 20.46 -2.06 -2.35
N ALA A 118 20.61 -3.06 -3.22
CA ALA A 118 19.96 -4.37 -3.05
C ALA A 118 20.31 -5.07 -1.73
N ASP A 119 21.52 -4.82 -1.19
CA ASP A 119 22.02 -5.44 0.03
C ASP A 119 21.68 -4.64 1.31
N SER A 120 20.97 -3.52 1.17
CA SER A 120 20.65 -2.65 2.30
C SER A 120 19.64 -3.32 3.25
N PRO A 121 19.90 -3.34 4.57
CA PRO A 121 19.02 -4.01 5.53
C PRO A 121 17.63 -3.41 5.60
N GLU A 122 17.46 -2.15 5.20
CA GLU A 122 16.16 -1.49 5.11
C GLU A 122 15.20 -2.20 4.13
N ASN A 123 15.70 -2.95 3.14
CA ASN A 123 14.86 -3.74 2.24
C ASN A 123 14.08 -4.84 2.98
N ALA A 124 14.49 -5.22 4.18
CA ALA A 124 13.81 -6.19 5.02
C ALA A 124 12.76 -5.57 5.98
N MET A 125 12.55 -4.25 5.93
CA MET A 125 11.56 -3.57 6.79
C MET A 125 10.11 -3.93 6.45
N ILE A 126 9.85 -4.28 5.18
CA ILE A 126 8.57 -4.78 4.68
C ILE A 126 8.87 -6.07 3.93
N GLY A 127 7.99 -7.06 4.05
CA GLY A 127 8.15 -8.34 3.36
C GLY A 127 6.91 -9.20 3.47
N ASN A 128 6.88 -10.30 2.72
CA ASN A 128 5.76 -11.25 2.68
C ASN A 128 4.41 -10.59 2.39
N VAL A 129 4.41 -9.63 1.45
CA VAL A 129 3.20 -8.91 1.06
C VAL A 129 2.34 -9.78 0.16
N LYS A 130 1.13 -10.08 0.60
CA LYS A 130 0.13 -10.85 -0.14
C LYS A 130 -1.29 -10.37 0.13
N ALA A 131 -2.19 -10.69 -0.78
CA ALA A 131 -3.62 -10.53 -0.62
C ALA A 131 -4.33 -11.90 -0.66
N GLU A 132 -5.39 -12.03 0.12
CA GLU A 132 -6.21 -13.24 0.19
C GLU A 132 -7.66 -12.84 -0.08
N TYR A 133 -8.28 -13.43 -1.10
CA TYR A 133 -9.72 -13.33 -1.32
C TYR A 133 -10.40 -14.52 -0.65
N ILE A 134 -11.32 -14.22 0.26
CA ILE A 134 -12.12 -15.20 0.98
C ILE A 134 -13.58 -14.96 0.58
N PRO A 135 -14.16 -15.77 -0.32
CA PRO A 135 -15.56 -15.64 -0.68
C PRO A 135 -16.44 -15.95 0.54
N LEU A 136 -17.63 -15.35 0.58
CA LEU A 136 -18.66 -15.76 1.52
C LEU A 136 -18.95 -17.24 1.27
N MET A 137 -18.90 -18.07 2.32
CA MET A 137 -19.29 -19.48 2.22
C MET A 137 -20.67 -19.56 1.56
N GLN A 138 -20.75 -20.18 0.39
CA GLN A 138 -22.04 -20.56 -0.16
C GLN A 138 -22.63 -21.66 0.76
N PRO A 139 -23.89 -21.52 1.21
CA PRO A 139 -24.55 -22.50 2.07
C PRO A 139 -24.76 -23.85 1.37
#